data_AF-A0A2M6XCY9-F1
#
_entry.id   AF-A0A2M6XCY9-F1
#
_cell.length_a   1.000
_cell.length_b   1.000
_cell.length_c   1.000
_cell.angle_alpha   90.00
_cell.angle_beta   90.00
_cell.angle_gamma   90.00
#
_symmetry.space_group_name_H-M   'P 1'
#
loop_
_entity.id
_entity.type
_entity.pdbx_description
1 polymer ?
#
loop_
_entity_poly.entity_id
_entity_poly.type
_entity_poly.pdbx_seq_one_letter_code
_entity_poly.pdbx_strand_id
1 'polypeptide(L)'
;MPKKLFIAIDGSNFYRKLRNEEIGCKHPADFDYAGFVKFLSKNDKIIQVSYYVGQVREESGNEKSKNLKKDQDRFLARLQNLGFKVKRGYILKSDSGYHEKGVDVQIAVDICMMAVRKEYDHLILVSSDTDLIPAIKEVKGLGKEVEYVGFDFSPSFALIRFSDSRTLLKKEDLVKFTKKQIKKRLR
;
A
#
# COMPACT_ATOMS: atom_id res chain seq x y z
N MET A 1 -14.67 19.74 9.08
CA MET A 1 -15.03 18.39 9.59
C MET A 1 -14.03 17.39 9.06
N PRO A 2 -13.66 16.34 9.81
CA PRO A 2 -12.72 15.32 9.34
C PRO A 2 -13.33 14.54 8.17
N LYS A 3 -12.55 14.33 7.09
CA LYS A 3 -13.02 13.59 5.90
C LYS A 3 -12.99 12.08 6.15
N LYS A 4 -13.85 11.33 5.46
CA LYS A 4 -13.75 9.86 5.42
C LYS A 4 -12.56 9.48 4.54
N LEU A 5 -11.53 8.92 5.16
CA LEU A 5 -10.27 8.60 4.49
C LEU A 5 -10.19 7.11 4.15
N PHE A 6 -9.95 6.85 2.87
CA PHE A 6 -9.52 5.54 2.37
C PHE A 6 -8.02 5.59 2.05
N ILE A 7 -7.25 4.65 2.59
CA ILE A 7 -5.82 4.49 2.27
C ILE A 7 -5.63 3.21 1.45
N ALA A 8 -5.19 3.37 0.20
CA ALA A 8 -4.85 2.25 -0.69
C ALA A 8 -3.31 2.13 -0.78
N ILE A 9 -2.78 1.00 -0.32
CA ILE A 9 -1.33 0.74 -0.29
C ILE A 9 -0.98 -0.34 -1.29
N ASP A 10 -0.23 0.02 -2.32
CA ASP A 10 0.45 -0.94 -3.19
C ASP A 10 1.63 -1.54 -2.42
N GLY A 11 1.39 -2.73 -1.89
CA GLY A 11 2.32 -3.44 -1.03
C GLY A 11 3.63 -3.77 -1.71
N SER A 12 3.59 -4.21 -2.98
CA SER A 12 4.80 -4.55 -3.73
C SER A 12 5.66 -3.31 -3.99
N ASN A 13 5.04 -2.19 -4.41
CA ASN A 13 5.75 -0.93 -4.63
C ASN A 13 6.33 -0.38 -3.32
N PHE A 14 5.49 -0.30 -2.29
CA PHE A 14 5.88 0.25 -1.00
C PHE A 14 6.95 -0.59 -0.31
N TYR A 15 6.79 -1.92 -0.24
CA TYR A 15 7.73 -2.84 0.39
C TYR A 15 9.11 -2.78 -0.29
N ARG A 16 9.14 -2.74 -1.63
CA ARG A 16 10.40 -2.60 -2.38
C ARG A 16 11.10 -1.27 -2.08
N LYS A 17 10.35 -0.16 -2.05
CA LYS A 17 10.93 1.17 -1.77
C LYS A 17 11.39 1.32 -0.32
N LEU A 18 10.73 0.70 0.66
CA LEU A 18 11.21 0.67 2.04
C LEU A 18 12.59 0.02 2.17
N ARG A 19 12.91 -0.99 1.36
CA ARG A 19 14.22 -1.66 1.36
C ARG A 19 15.35 -0.85 0.73
N ASN A 20 15.04 0.29 0.10
CA ASN A 20 16.07 1.15 -0.47
C ASN A 20 17.03 1.63 0.64
N GLU A 21 18.32 1.67 0.33
CA GLU A 21 19.39 2.04 1.26
C GLU A 21 19.24 3.46 1.81
N GLU A 22 18.66 4.37 1.03
CA GLU A 22 18.36 5.73 1.46
C GLU A 22 17.43 5.75 2.67
N ILE A 23 16.43 4.85 2.70
CA ILE A 23 15.50 4.68 3.82
C ILE A 23 16.11 3.86 4.94
N GLY A 24 16.86 2.81 4.60
CA GLY A 24 17.54 1.95 5.57
C GLY A 24 16.62 1.00 6.36
N CYS A 25 15.40 0.73 5.86
CA CYS A 25 14.52 -0.27 6.47
C CYS A 25 14.94 -1.69 6.05
N LYS A 26 15.79 -2.32 6.87
CA LYS A 26 16.31 -3.68 6.61
C LYS A 26 15.22 -4.76 6.64
N HIS A 27 14.19 -4.57 7.46
CA HIS A 27 13.10 -5.53 7.67
C HIS A 27 11.72 -4.88 7.50
N PRO A 28 11.25 -4.63 6.25
CA PRO A 28 9.96 -3.97 6.03
C PRO A 28 8.76 -4.75 6.56
N ALA A 29 8.88 -6.06 6.81
CA ALA A 29 7.84 -6.84 7.48
C ALA A 29 7.66 -6.46 8.97
N ASP A 30 8.67 -5.85 9.58
CA ASP A 30 8.64 -5.34 10.96
C ASP A 30 8.37 -3.84 11.05
N PHE A 31 8.16 -3.18 9.91
CA PHE A 31 7.78 -1.76 9.86
C PHE A 31 6.47 -1.53 10.63
N ASP A 32 6.37 -0.40 11.34
CA ASP A 32 5.16 -0.01 12.07
C ASP A 32 4.09 0.54 11.11
N TYR A 33 3.39 -0.37 10.43
CA TYR A 33 2.31 -0.01 9.50
C TYR A 33 1.17 0.74 10.18
N ALA A 34 0.84 0.41 11.43
CA ALA A 34 -0.23 1.07 12.17
C ALA A 34 0.14 2.52 12.51
N GLY A 35 1.35 2.75 13.01
CA GLY A 35 1.89 4.09 13.24
C GLY A 35 1.99 4.91 11.95
N PHE A 36 2.40 4.26 10.85
CA PHE A 36 2.51 4.90 9.53
C PHE A 36 1.16 5.37 8.99
N VAL A 37 0.12 4.52 9.00
CA VAL A 37 -1.19 4.93 8.48
C VAL A 37 -1.86 5.98 9.35
N LYS A 38 -1.61 5.95 10.67
CA LYS A 38 -2.03 7.01 11.60
C LYS A 38 -1.30 8.33 11.34
N PHE A 39 -0.03 8.27 10.97
CA PHE A 39 0.73 9.44 10.56
C PHE A 39 0.19 10.04 9.26
N LEU A 40 -0.12 9.20 8.28
CA LEU A 40 -0.70 9.65 7.01
C LEU A 40 -2.10 10.26 7.19
N SER A 41 -2.91 9.71 8.09
CA SER A 41 -4.29 10.17 8.25
C SER A 41 -4.43 11.59 8.78
N LYS A 42 -3.38 12.14 9.42
CA LYS A 42 -3.41 13.49 10.02
C LYS A 42 -4.67 13.64 10.90
N ASN A 43 -5.64 14.44 10.46
CA ASN A 43 -6.91 14.70 11.15
C ASN A 43 -8.12 13.97 10.54
N ASP A 44 -7.96 13.27 9.43
CA ASP A 44 -9.05 12.57 8.76
C ASP A 44 -9.41 11.25 9.45
N LYS A 45 -10.68 10.85 9.31
CA LYS A 45 -11.20 9.62 9.88
C LYS A 45 -10.94 8.46 8.93
N ILE A 46 -9.98 7.60 9.28
CA ILE A 46 -9.72 6.35 8.54
C ILE A 46 -11.00 5.49 8.57
N ILE A 47 -11.59 5.24 7.39
CA ILE A 47 -12.70 4.29 7.23
C ILE A 47 -12.22 2.92 6.75
N GLN A 48 -11.13 2.88 5.98
CA GLN A 48 -10.52 1.66 5.51
C GLN A 48 -9.04 1.89 5.17
N VAL A 49 -8.23 0.87 5.43
CA VAL A 49 -6.88 0.74 4.88
C VAL A 49 -6.82 -0.58 4.13
N SER A 50 -6.53 -0.53 2.83
CA SER A 50 -6.34 -1.72 1.99
C SER A 50 -4.87 -1.89 1.64
N TYR A 51 -4.35 -3.11 1.81
CA TYR A 51 -2.97 -3.48 1.42
C TYR A 51 -3.02 -4.50 0.29
N TYR A 52 -2.56 -4.09 -0.89
CA TYR A 52 -2.62 -4.88 -2.12
C TYR A 52 -1.27 -5.52 -2.38
N VAL A 53 -1.24 -6.83 -2.59
CA VAL A 53 0.02 -7.56 -2.76
C VAL A 53 -0.28 -8.80 -3.59
N GLY A 54 0.57 -9.19 -4.52
CA GLY A 54 0.37 -10.50 -5.12
C GLY A 54 1.00 -11.62 -4.32
N GLN A 55 0.77 -12.82 -4.83
CA GLN A 55 0.93 -14.03 -4.06
C GLN A 55 2.27 -14.69 -4.38
N VAL A 56 3.08 -14.90 -3.35
CA VAL A 56 4.26 -15.76 -3.47
C VAL A 56 3.77 -17.19 -3.67
N ARG A 57 4.37 -17.88 -4.64
CA ARG A 57 4.08 -19.29 -4.94
C ARG A 57 5.04 -20.20 -4.18
N GLU A 58 4.50 -21.30 -3.67
CA GLU A 58 5.30 -22.46 -3.28
C GLU A 58 5.55 -23.32 -4.52
N GLU A 59 6.82 -23.49 -4.86
CA GLU A 59 7.28 -24.37 -5.93
C GLU A 59 7.68 -25.72 -5.33
N SER A 60 7.19 -26.81 -5.94
CA SER A 60 7.47 -28.17 -5.47
C SER A 60 8.98 -28.43 -5.46
N GLY A 61 9.51 -28.90 -4.33
CA GLY A 61 10.94 -29.17 -4.14
C GLY A 61 11.81 -27.95 -3.84
N ASN A 62 11.24 -26.73 -3.75
CA ASN A 62 11.99 -25.51 -3.46
C ASN A 62 11.66 -24.98 -2.06
N GLU A 63 12.44 -25.39 -1.05
CA GLU A 63 12.27 -24.98 0.34
C GLU A 63 12.36 -23.45 0.54
N LYS A 64 13.11 -22.73 -0.31
CA LYS A 64 13.17 -21.27 -0.26
C LYS A 64 11.82 -20.65 -0.61
N SER A 65 11.15 -21.14 -1.65
CA SER A 65 9.82 -20.66 -2.06
C SER A 65 8.77 -20.89 -0.97
N LYS A 66 8.82 -22.05 -0.31
CA LYS A 66 7.97 -22.42 0.83
C LYS A 66 8.16 -21.51 2.03
N ASN A 67 9.41 -21.20 2.38
CA ASN A 67 9.71 -20.27 3.46
C ASN A 67 9.26 -18.84 3.14
N LEU A 68 9.51 -18.36 1.92
CA LEU A 68 9.04 -17.05 1.47
C LEU A 68 7.51 -16.93 1.54
N LYS A 69 6.79 -17.98 1.13
CA LYS A 69 5.34 -18.04 1.22
C LYS A 69 4.86 -17.97 2.68
N LYS A 70 5.45 -18.79 3.56
CA LYS A 70 5.14 -18.76 5.00
C LYS A 70 5.40 -17.39 5.62
N ASP A 71 6.51 -16.74 5.28
CA ASP A 71 6.86 -15.42 5.79
C ASP A 71 5.90 -14.34 5.28
N GLN A 72 5.53 -14.39 4.00
CA GLN A 72 4.49 -13.51 3.44
C GLN A 72 3.16 -13.72 4.18
N ASP A 73 2.71 -14.96 4.36
CA ASP A 73 1.43 -15.24 5.00
C ASP A 73 1.41 -14.79 6.47
N ARG A 74 2.52 -14.96 7.20
CA ARG A 74 2.68 -14.43 8.57
C ARG A 74 2.62 -12.90 8.60
N PHE A 75 3.29 -12.23 7.66
CA PHE A 75 3.26 -10.78 7.54
C PHE A 75 1.85 -10.26 7.24
N LEU A 76 1.16 -10.87 6.28
CA LEU A 76 -0.20 -10.47 5.91
C LEU A 76 -1.22 -10.74 7.02
N ALA A 77 -1.08 -11.84 7.75
CA ALA A 77 -1.89 -12.10 8.94
C ALA A 77 -1.68 -11.02 10.03
N ARG A 78 -0.44 -10.54 10.23
CA ARG A 78 -0.18 -9.40 11.12
C ARG A 78 -0.89 -8.14 10.66
N LEU A 79 -0.87 -7.81 9.37
CA LEU A 79 -1.60 -6.64 8.83
C LEU A 79 -3.11 -6.77 9.06
N GLN A 80 -3.69 -7.95 8.82
CA GLN A 80 -5.11 -8.21 9.08
C GLN A 80 -5.46 -8.01 10.55
N ASN A 81 -4.62 -8.48 11.47
CA ASN A 81 -4.80 -8.25 12.92
C ASN A 81 -4.69 -6.76 13.32
N LEU A 82 -4.02 -5.94 12.52
CA LEU A 82 -3.99 -4.47 12.68
C LEU A 82 -5.20 -3.77 12.03
N GLY A 83 -6.14 -4.52 11.45
CA GLY A 83 -7.36 -4.00 10.82
C GLY A 83 -7.25 -3.70 9.33
N PHE A 84 -6.13 -4.06 8.68
CA PHE A 84 -5.95 -3.84 7.25
C PHE A 84 -6.80 -4.83 6.44
N LYS A 85 -7.42 -4.35 5.37
CA LYS A 85 -8.02 -5.20 4.33
C LYS A 85 -6.91 -5.66 3.38
N VAL A 86 -6.39 -6.86 3.59
CA VAL A 86 -5.40 -7.45 2.69
C VAL A 86 -6.08 -7.98 1.43
N LYS A 87 -5.64 -7.51 0.26
CA LYS A 87 -6.13 -7.88 -1.07
C LYS A 87 -5.02 -8.58 -1.84
N ARG A 88 -5.22 -9.86 -2.15
CA ARG A 88 -4.22 -10.70 -2.82
C ARG A 88 -4.45 -10.67 -4.33
N GLY A 89 -3.39 -10.40 -5.09
CA GLY A 89 -3.34 -10.67 -6.53
C GLY A 89 -3.51 -12.15 -6.82
N TYR A 90 -3.85 -12.49 -8.06
CA TYR A 90 -3.95 -13.88 -8.51
C TYR A 90 -2.74 -14.25 -9.38
N ILE A 91 -2.40 -15.53 -9.36
CA ILE A 91 -1.32 -16.08 -10.18
C ILE A 91 -1.94 -16.65 -11.45
N LEU A 92 -1.50 -16.17 -12.61
CA LEU A 92 -1.85 -16.77 -13.89
C LEU A 92 -0.71 -17.65 -14.39
N LYS A 93 -1.05 -18.82 -14.92
CA LYS A 93 -0.12 -19.65 -15.70
C LYS A 93 -0.22 -19.23 -17.17
N SER A 94 0.92 -19.02 -17.81
CA SER A 94 1.06 -18.77 -19.24
C SER A 94 2.19 -19.62 -19.82
N ASP A 95 2.32 -19.63 -21.14
CA ASP A 95 3.40 -20.35 -21.83
C ASP A 95 4.80 -19.82 -21.48
N SER A 96 4.90 -18.55 -21.07
CA SER A 96 6.16 -17.93 -20.60
C SER A 96 6.37 -18.08 -19.09
N GLY A 97 5.55 -18.88 -18.41
CA GLY A 97 5.63 -19.13 -16.97
C GLY A 97 4.48 -18.51 -16.19
N TYR A 98 4.70 -18.33 -14.88
CA TYR A 98 3.68 -17.82 -13.96
C TYR A 98 3.85 -16.32 -13.78
N HIS A 99 2.76 -15.58 -13.92
CA HIS A 99 2.74 -14.12 -13.76
C HIS A 99 1.78 -13.73 -12.65
N GLU A 100 2.26 -12.85 -11.77
CA GLU A 100 1.44 -12.14 -10.81
C GLU A 100 0.63 -11.08 -11.57
N LYS A 101 -0.71 -11.13 -11.51
CA LYS A 101 -1.57 -10.16 -12.20
C LYS A 101 -2.68 -9.63 -11.30
N GLY A 102 -3.13 -8.42 -11.65
CA GLY A 102 -4.39 -7.86 -11.18
C GLY A 102 -4.34 -7.16 -9.82
N VAL A 103 -3.15 -6.81 -9.32
CA VAL A 103 -3.02 -5.98 -8.11
C VAL A 103 -3.39 -4.53 -8.43
N ASP A 104 -2.79 -3.99 -9.49
CA ASP A 104 -3.11 -2.73 -10.15
C ASP A 104 -4.61 -2.60 -10.48
N VAL A 105 -5.18 -3.62 -11.14
CA VAL A 105 -6.60 -3.67 -11.49
C VAL A 105 -7.47 -3.68 -10.22
N GLN A 106 -7.09 -4.46 -9.20
CA GLN A 106 -7.82 -4.47 -7.93
C GLN A 106 -7.80 -3.11 -7.23
N ILE A 107 -6.65 -2.42 -7.21
CA ILE A 107 -6.55 -1.06 -6.65
C ILE A 107 -7.50 -0.13 -7.40
N ALA A 108 -7.43 -0.11 -8.73
CA ALA A 108 -8.28 0.73 -9.58
C ALA A 108 -9.78 0.47 -9.34
N VAL A 109 -10.18 -0.81 -9.31
CA VAL A 109 -11.57 -1.21 -9.06
C VAL A 109 -12.03 -0.78 -7.66
N ASP A 110 -11.24 -1.05 -6.62
CA ASP A 110 -11.64 -0.73 -5.24
C ASP A 110 -11.77 0.80 -5.05
N ILE A 111 -10.82 1.61 -5.54
CA ILE A 111 -10.93 3.08 -5.40
C ILE A 111 -12.15 3.62 -6.16
N CYS A 112 -12.40 3.15 -7.39
CA CYS A 112 -13.55 3.59 -8.18
C CYS A 112 -14.89 3.16 -7.56
N MET A 113 -15.02 1.88 -7.17
CA MET A 113 -16.28 1.36 -6.65
C MET A 113 -16.63 1.96 -5.29
N MET A 114 -15.65 2.14 -4.40
CA MET A 114 -15.88 2.81 -3.12
C MET A 114 -16.21 4.30 -3.32
N ALA A 115 -15.65 4.95 -4.34
CA ALA A 115 -16.00 6.34 -4.68
C ALA A 115 -17.46 6.45 -5.15
N VAL A 116 -17.89 5.59 -6.08
CA VAL A 116 -19.26 5.52 -6.61
C VAL A 116 -20.27 5.27 -5.49
N ARG A 117 -19.93 4.37 -4.55
CA ARG A 117 -20.76 4.08 -3.36
C ARG A 117 -20.70 5.14 -2.27
N LYS A 118 -19.93 6.22 -2.48
CA LYS A 118 -19.75 7.34 -1.53
C LYS A 118 -19.22 6.90 -0.16
N GLU A 119 -18.35 5.90 -0.15
CA GLU A 119 -17.79 5.33 1.10
C GLU A 119 -16.68 6.20 1.70
N TYR A 120 -15.92 6.92 0.85
CA TYR A 120 -14.87 7.84 1.26
C TYR A 120 -15.00 9.20 0.58
N ASP A 121 -14.33 10.22 1.14
CA ASP A 121 -14.23 11.58 0.60
C ASP A 121 -12.80 11.89 0.15
N HIS A 122 -11.81 11.33 0.86
CA HIS A 122 -10.38 11.50 0.61
C HIS A 122 -9.72 10.12 0.38
N LEU A 123 -8.97 9.99 -0.72
CA LEU A 123 -8.11 8.85 -1.04
C LEU A 123 -6.65 9.22 -0.81
N ILE A 124 -5.95 8.44 0.01
CA ILE A 124 -4.49 8.40 0.02
C ILE A 124 -4.04 7.18 -0.78
N LEU A 125 -3.31 7.42 -1.88
CA LEU A 125 -2.74 6.37 -2.71
C LEU A 125 -1.24 6.26 -2.46
N VAL A 126 -0.81 5.18 -1.79
CA VAL A 126 0.59 4.83 -1.58
C VAL A 126 1.02 3.87 -2.69
N SER A 127 1.33 4.42 -3.86
CA SER A 127 1.90 3.71 -5.01
C SER A 127 2.63 4.70 -5.90
N SER A 128 3.55 4.23 -6.75
CA SER A 128 4.14 5.04 -7.82
C SER A 128 3.83 4.49 -9.22
N ASP A 129 2.83 3.63 -9.32
CA ASP A 129 2.35 3.06 -10.57
C ASP A 129 1.47 4.07 -11.34
N THR A 130 1.93 4.44 -12.54
CA THR A 130 1.23 5.40 -13.40
C THR A 130 0.02 4.81 -14.10
N ASP A 131 -0.13 3.48 -14.13
CA ASP A 131 -1.29 2.82 -14.74
C ASP A 131 -2.58 3.06 -13.95
N LEU A 132 -2.47 3.57 -12.71
CA LEU A 132 -3.60 4.00 -11.88
C LEU A 132 -4.14 5.40 -12.22
N ILE A 133 -3.47 6.17 -13.09
CA ILE A 133 -3.89 7.53 -13.47
C ILE A 133 -5.33 7.59 -14.00
N PRO A 134 -5.80 6.68 -14.88
CA PRO A 134 -7.19 6.68 -15.32
C PRO A 134 -8.17 6.60 -14.13
N ALA A 135 -7.93 5.70 -13.18
CA ALA A 135 -8.78 5.55 -12.01
C ALA A 135 -8.74 6.79 -11.09
N ILE A 136 -7.58 7.44 -10.95
CA ILE A 136 -7.44 8.73 -10.24
C ILE A 136 -8.31 9.81 -10.88
N LYS A 137 -8.29 9.93 -12.21
CA LYS A 137 -9.12 10.90 -12.94
C LYS A 137 -10.61 10.66 -12.71
N GLU A 138 -11.04 9.40 -12.78
CA GLU A 138 -12.44 9.02 -12.55
C GLU A 138 -12.91 9.40 -11.14
N VAL A 139 -12.17 9.02 -10.09
CA VAL A 139 -12.59 9.33 -8.72
C VAL A 139 -12.56 10.82 -8.41
N LYS A 140 -11.64 11.58 -9.03
CA LYS A 140 -11.66 13.05 -8.95
C LYS A 140 -12.88 13.64 -9.63
N GLY A 141 -13.28 13.11 -10.79
CA GLY A 141 -14.54 13.47 -11.46
C GLY A 141 -15.78 13.21 -10.59
N LEU A 142 -15.70 12.22 -9.69
CA LEU A 142 -16.73 11.93 -8.68
C LEU A 142 -16.61 12.79 -7.40
N GLY A 143 -15.77 13.82 -7.41
CA GLY A 143 -15.59 14.76 -6.31
C GLY A 143 -14.75 14.23 -5.14
N LYS A 144 -13.94 13.18 -5.36
CA LYS A 144 -13.00 12.69 -4.34
C LYS A 144 -11.71 13.49 -4.38
N GLU A 145 -11.18 13.81 -3.21
CA GLU A 145 -9.82 14.33 -3.09
C GLU A 145 -8.84 13.16 -3.18
N VAL A 146 -7.74 13.34 -3.92
CA VAL A 146 -6.69 12.33 -4.06
C VAL A 146 -5.34 12.89 -3.63
N GLU A 147 -4.74 12.27 -2.61
CA GLU A 147 -3.37 12.50 -2.17
C GLU A 147 -2.45 11.37 -2.69
N TYR A 148 -1.45 11.73 -3.47
CA TYR A 148 -0.38 10.81 -3.86
C TYR A 148 0.67 10.73 -2.75
N VAL A 149 1.00 9.51 -2.31
CA VAL A 149 2.09 9.26 -1.36
C VAL A 149 3.17 8.44 -2.03
N GLY A 150 4.36 9.04 -2.16
CA GLY A 150 5.54 8.38 -2.70
C GLY A 150 6.78 8.71 -1.89
N PHE A 151 7.94 8.37 -2.42
CA PHE A 151 9.23 8.63 -1.76
C PHE A 151 9.92 9.80 -2.45
N ASP A 152 10.60 10.64 -1.67
CA ASP A 152 11.25 11.87 -2.16
C ASP A 152 12.41 11.62 -3.13
N PHE A 153 13.16 10.52 -2.92
CA PHE A 153 14.26 10.11 -3.81
C PHE A 153 13.79 9.55 -5.17
N SER A 154 12.51 9.17 -5.29
CA SER A 154 11.95 8.62 -6.53
C SER A 154 10.46 8.96 -6.65
N PRO A 155 10.13 10.25 -6.89
CA PRO A 155 8.77 10.70 -7.04
C PRO A 155 8.23 10.39 -8.45
N SER A 156 6.97 9.98 -8.55
CA SER A 156 6.25 9.94 -9.82
C SER A 156 5.68 11.32 -10.13
N PHE A 157 6.33 12.06 -11.04
CA PHE A 157 5.85 13.37 -11.48
C PHE A 157 4.48 13.31 -12.15
N ALA A 158 4.17 12.21 -12.83
CA ALA A 158 2.86 12.01 -13.43
C ALA A 158 1.77 11.91 -12.36
N LEU A 159 1.97 11.11 -11.30
CA LEU A 159 1.00 11.01 -10.21
C LEU A 159 0.88 12.33 -9.43
N ILE A 160 1.99 13.04 -9.20
CA ILE A 160 1.95 14.39 -8.63
C ILE A 160 1.08 15.33 -9.46
N ARG A 161 1.16 15.26 -10.79
CA ARG A 161 0.38 16.11 -11.71
C ARG A 161 -1.12 15.81 -11.66
N PHE A 162 -1.51 14.55 -11.48
CA PHE A 162 -2.92 14.14 -11.54
C PHE A 162 -3.63 14.13 -10.17
N SER A 163 -2.89 14.04 -9.07
CA SER A 163 -3.43 14.15 -7.72
C SER A 163 -3.69 15.61 -7.29
N ASP A 164 -4.50 15.80 -6.25
CA ASP A 164 -4.79 17.13 -5.67
C ASP A 164 -3.70 17.58 -4.70
N SER A 165 -3.09 16.62 -4.02
CA SER A 165 -2.00 16.86 -3.07
C SER A 165 -0.97 15.74 -3.12
N ARG A 166 0.16 15.94 -2.43
CA ARG A 166 1.24 14.96 -2.33
C ARG A 166 1.89 14.93 -0.96
N THR A 167 2.30 13.75 -0.54
CA THR A 167 3.30 13.53 0.50
C THR A 167 4.48 12.78 -0.09
N LEU A 168 5.67 13.37 -0.01
CA LEU A 168 6.93 12.73 -0.38
C LEU A 168 7.65 12.30 0.90
N LEU A 169 7.63 10.99 1.15
CA LEU A 169 8.21 10.37 2.32
C LEU A 169 9.72 10.46 2.26
N LYS A 170 10.29 11.14 3.25
CA LYS A 170 11.74 11.20 3.46
C LYS A 170 12.18 10.13 4.44
N LYS A 171 13.49 9.91 4.53
CA LYS A 171 14.07 9.06 5.56
C LYS A 171 13.66 9.49 6.97
N GLU A 172 13.75 10.79 7.29
CA GLU A 172 13.42 11.30 8.63
C GLU A 172 11.97 11.00 9.05
N ASP A 173 11.04 11.03 8.08
CA ASP A 173 9.63 10.72 8.32
C ASP A 173 9.43 9.25 8.71
N LEU A 174 10.25 8.36 8.14
CA LEU A 174 10.07 6.92 8.20
C LEU A 174 10.89 6.24 9.31
N VAL A 175 12.03 6.80 9.73
CA VAL A 175 12.93 6.19 10.72
C VAL A 175 12.22 5.82 12.03
N LYS A 176 11.22 6.58 12.44
CA LYS A 176 10.43 6.28 13.65
C LYS A 176 9.58 5.00 13.55
N PHE A 177 9.26 4.56 12.32
CA PHE A 177 8.49 3.35 12.04
C PHE A 177 9.38 2.14 11.70
N THR A 178 10.67 2.35 11.43
CA THR A 178 11.62 1.26 11.11
C THR A 178 12.33 0.69 12.33
N LYS A 179 12.31 1.40 13.45
CA LYS A 179 12.88 0.93 14.72
C LYS A 179 11.95 -0.12 15.32
N LYS A 180 12.52 -1.28 15.69
CA LYS A 180 11.83 -2.34 16.42
C LYS A 180 11.29 -1.75 17.74
N GLN A 181 10.02 -1.34 17.77
CA GLN A 181 9.41 -0.89 19.02
C GLN A 181 9.46 -2.05 20.01
N ILE A 182 10.17 -1.86 21.11
CA ILE A 182 10.12 -2.74 22.26
C ILE A 182 8.63 -2.81 22.67
N LYS A 183 8.06 -4.02 22.62
CA LYS A 183 6.64 -4.31 22.89
C LYS A 183 6.12 -3.47 24.07
N LYS A 184 5.34 -2.44 23.79
CA LYS A 184 4.32 -1.95 24.73
C LYS A 184 2.97 -2.15 24.06
N ARG A 185 2.17 -3.06 24.64
CA ARG A 185 0.76 -3.23 24.31
C ARG A 185 0.10 -1.84 24.35
N LEU A 186 -0.60 -1.48 23.28
CA LEU A 186 -1.57 -0.39 23.33
C LEU A 186 -2.64 -0.81 24.34
N ARG A 187 -2.78 -0.01 25.41
CA ARG A 187 -3.95 -0.01 26.28
C ARG A 187 -5.01 0.86 25.63
#